data_AF-A0A8I2FZ87-F1
#
_entry.id   AF-A0A8I2FZ87-F1
#
_cell.length_a   1.000
_cell.length_b   1.000
_cell.length_c   1.000
_cell.angle_alpha   90.00
_cell.angle_beta   90.00
_cell.angle_gamma   90.00
#
_symmetry.space_group_name_H-M   'P 1'
#
loop_
_entity.id
_entity.type
_entity.pdbx_description
1 polymer ?
#
loop_
_entity_poly.entity_id
_entity_poly.type
_entity_poly.pdbx_seq_one_letter_code
_entity_poly.pdbx_strand_id
1 'polypeptide(L)'
;MKMKKFLFLLMMLILMFQLSCSSDEHYKHYLSLSRYTDPKGFSTMLDELPDDVTGICEISKQQMVHHNLLIYHGVPYNKRNEMRNTSPPKLSDILKDLKETKPYNLYDEREIEQRVVGSCTKESHFLAGLLRYKGIPARPRAGYFKDVIINNEHFINFWETNFRGRGIMRELLEENPKQWKEEVNAILMRQIKANKCFEHWICEYWDKDLKKWRILDANTTFLKAAFDIEVGFHLPDKHWEYAYESWQKMRNSVNFNPDQYREDEQDGPSHIRGELLLDFYNLLNHDLTGFYGASDDAYTFIKGKVFADISAEELSELDELAILLSQNPTKEELVAFYHKSKTIKLEVVEKDPYSFVFK
;
A
#
# COMPACT_ATOMS: atom_id res chain seq x y z
N MET A 1 -37.35 41.61 -19.01
CA MET A 1 -37.31 40.13 -19.05
C MET A 1 -36.04 39.56 -19.70
N LYS A 2 -35.47 40.17 -20.76
CA LYS A 2 -34.23 39.70 -21.42
C LYS A 2 -32.97 39.77 -20.55
N MET A 3 -32.82 40.80 -19.72
CA MET A 3 -31.62 41.01 -18.88
C MET A 3 -31.47 39.98 -17.74
N LYS A 4 -32.59 39.55 -17.13
CA LYS A 4 -32.59 38.48 -16.11
C LYS A 4 -32.23 37.10 -16.70
N LYS A 5 -32.67 36.80 -17.92
CA LYS A 5 -32.28 35.57 -18.64
C LYS A 5 -30.79 35.56 -18.99
N PHE A 6 -30.23 36.70 -19.39
CA PHE A 6 -28.80 36.83 -19.67
C PHE A 6 -27.93 36.65 -18.41
N LEU A 7 -28.33 37.26 -17.28
CA LEU A 7 -27.63 37.09 -16.00
C LEU A 7 -27.68 35.64 -15.49
N PHE A 8 -28.82 34.97 -15.66
CA PHE A 8 -28.98 33.56 -15.29
C PHE A 8 -28.15 32.63 -16.17
N LEU A 9 -28.08 32.88 -17.48
CA LEU A 9 -27.25 32.12 -18.41
C LEU A 9 -25.76 32.32 -18.11
N LEU A 10 -25.35 33.56 -17.78
CA LEU A 10 -23.98 33.89 -17.40
C LEU A 10 -23.59 33.24 -16.07
N MET A 11 -24.49 33.23 -15.08
CA MET A 11 -24.27 32.50 -13.82
C MET A 11 -24.18 30.99 -14.04
N MET A 12 -25.02 30.40 -14.89
CA MET A 12 -24.91 28.97 -15.25
C MET A 12 -23.61 28.68 -16.00
N LEU A 13 -23.18 29.55 -16.90
CA LEU A 13 -21.90 29.43 -17.60
C LEU A 13 -20.71 29.55 -16.63
N ILE A 14 -20.73 30.48 -15.69
CA ILE A 14 -19.70 30.61 -14.65
C ILE A 14 -19.70 29.38 -13.74
N LEU A 15 -20.88 28.88 -13.35
CA LEU A 15 -20.99 27.68 -12.52
C LEU A 15 -20.50 26.44 -13.28
N MET A 16 -20.84 26.28 -14.57
CA MET A 16 -20.35 25.21 -15.42
C MET A 16 -18.85 25.32 -15.70
N PHE A 17 -18.30 26.54 -15.81
CA PHE A 17 -16.86 26.77 -15.99
C PHE A 17 -16.07 26.56 -14.69
N GLN A 18 -16.65 26.88 -13.53
CA GLN A 18 -16.07 26.54 -12.22
C GLN A 18 -16.14 25.04 -11.94
N LEU A 19 -17.23 24.37 -12.32
CA LEU A 19 -17.34 22.92 -12.26
C LEU A 19 -16.35 22.23 -13.22
N SER A 20 -16.15 22.74 -14.44
CA SER A 20 -15.20 22.17 -15.41
C SER A 20 -13.74 22.48 -15.09
N CYS A 21 -13.43 23.62 -14.46
CA CYS A 21 -12.06 23.92 -14.00
C CYS A 21 -11.71 23.18 -12.70
N SER A 22 -12.69 22.79 -11.87
CA SER A 22 -12.41 22.05 -10.62
C SER A 22 -12.25 20.54 -10.81
N SER A 23 -12.85 19.95 -11.85
CA SER A 23 -12.75 18.50 -12.10
C SER A 23 -11.41 18.05 -12.70
N ASP A 24 -10.66 18.95 -13.33
CA ASP A 24 -9.48 18.60 -14.14
C ASP A 24 -8.18 18.47 -13.32
N GLU A 25 -8.21 18.75 -12.02
CA GLU A 25 -7.02 18.79 -11.15
C GLU A 25 -7.15 18.04 -9.82
N HIS A 26 -8.11 17.10 -9.71
CA HIS A 26 -8.35 16.31 -8.49
C HIS A 26 -7.07 15.62 -7.94
N TYR A 27 -6.09 15.34 -8.81
CA TYR A 27 -4.81 14.76 -8.43
C TYR A 27 -3.93 15.70 -7.59
N LYS A 28 -4.09 17.03 -7.67
CA LYS A 28 -3.20 18.00 -7.01
C LYS A 28 -3.23 17.91 -5.50
N HIS A 29 -4.31 17.42 -4.91
CA HIS A 29 -4.36 17.20 -3.46
C HIS A 29 -3.29 16.21 -2.99
N TYR A 30 -2.90 15.25 -3.84
CA TYR A 30 -1.84 14.30 -3.54
C TYR A 30 -0.42 14.84 -3.78
N LEU A 31 -0.28 16.16 -3.96
CA LEU A 31 0.99 16.87 -3.75
C LEU A 31 1.22 17.19 -2.27
N SER A 32 0.16 17.25 -1.45
CA SER A 32 0.31 17.55 -0.03
C SER A 32 1.07 16.44 0.67
N LEU A 33 1.94 16.82 1.61
CA LEU A 33 2.63 15.87 2.47
C LEU A 33 1.64 15.15 3.38
N SER A 34 2.06 14.00 3.90
CA SER A 34 1.38 13.20 4.91
C SER A 34 2.33 12.98 6.08
N ARG A 35 1.82 12.42 7.18
CA ARG A 35 2.63 12.03 8.33
C ARG A 35 3.81 11.11 8.00
N TYR A 36 3.73 10.37 6.87
CA TYR A 36 4.78 9.47 6.39
C TYR A 36 5.57 9.98 5.20
N THR A 37 5.13 11.06 4.55
CA THR A 37 5.83 11.64 3.39
C THR A 37 6.45 13.00 3.69
N ASP A 38 6.25 13.58 4.88
CA ASP A 38 6.91 14.82 5.30
C ASP A 38 8.40 14.58 5.65
N PRO A 39 9.36 15.17 4.90
CA PRO A 39 10.78 15.00 5.15
C PRO A 39 11.27 15.80 6.37
N LYS A 40 10.46 16.70 6.92
CA LYS A 40 10.82 17.57 8.05
C LYS A 40 12.16 18.27 7.80
N GLY A 41 13.07 18.24 8.78
CA GLY A 41 14.39 18.87 8.67
C GLY A 41 15.35 18.19 7.69
N PHE A 42 14.95 17.12 7.00
CA PHE A 42 15.77 16.38 6.04
C PHE A 42 15.46 16.72 4.58
N SER A 43 14.66 17.76 4.29
CA SER A 43 14.29 18.14 2.91
C SER A 43 15.50 18.31 1.98
N THR A 44 16.59 18.91 2.46
CA THR A 44 17.84 19.11 1.69
C THR A 44 18.47 17.81 1.17
N MET A 45 18.20 16.65 1.78
CA MET A 45 18.65 15.35 1.26
C MET A 45 17.91 14.91 -0.01
N LEU A 46 16.86 15.63 -0.40
CA LEU A 46 16.00 15.32 -1.53
C LEU A 46 16.24 16.28 -2.71
N ASP A 47 17.08 17.32 -2.56
CA ASP A 47 17.25 18.41 -3.54
C ASP A 47 17.77 17.92 -4.90
N GLU A 48 18.64 16.90 -4.90
CA GLU A 48 19.25 16.32 -6.11
C GLU A 48 18.44 15.11 -6.64
N LEU A 49 17.22 14.87 -6.15
CA LEU A 49 16.35 13.84 -6.72
C LEU A 49 16.12 14.11 -8.23
N PRO A 50 16.13 13.07 -9.08
CA PRO A 50 15.80 13.18 -10.49
C PRO A 50 14.42 13.82 -10.73
N ASP A 51 14.25 14.47 -11.88
CA ASP A 51 12.97 15.05 -12.29
C ASP A 51 12.01 14.01 -12.89
N ASP A 52 12.51 12.81 -13.22
CA ASP A 52 11.72 11.74 -13.79
C ASP A 52 11.42 10.61 -12.78
N VAL A 53 10.27 9.97 -12.98
CA VAL A 53 9.75 8.91 -12.10
C VAL A 53 10.69 7.70 -12.05
N THR A 54 11.31 7.32 -13.17
CA THR A 54 12.18 6.15 -13.25
C THR A 54 13.43 6.34 -12.41
N GLY A 55 14.08 7.51 -12.49
CA GLY A 55 15.23 7.85 -11.66
C GLY A 55 14.90 7.86 -10.17
N ILE A 56 13.72 8.35 -9.78
CA ILE A 56 13.26 8.31 -8.39
C ILE A 56 13.03 6.85 -7.92
N CYS A 57 12.47 5.99 -8.77
CA CYS A 57 12.29 4.57 -8.45
C CYS A 57 13.64 3.83 -8.30
N GLU A 58 14.64 4.13 -9.14
CA GLU A 58 15.98 3.55 -9.00
C GLU A 58 16.62 3.93 -7.67
N ILE A 59 16.50 5.20 -7.25
CA ILE A 59 16.94 5.64 -5.92
C ILE A 59 16.22 4.82 -4.85
N SER A 60 14.88 4.77 -4.87
CA SER A 60 14.10 4.01 -3.88
C SER A 60 14.60 2.57 -3.73
N LYS A 61 14.75 1.86 -4.85
CA LYS A 61 15.20 0.47 -4.93
C LYS A 61 16.60 0.25 -4.35
N GLN A 62 17.49 1.23 -4.45
CA GLN A 62 18.86 1.13 -3.93
C GLN A 62 18.96 1.39 -2.43
N GLN A 63 17.97 2.07 -1.84
CA GLN A 63 18.02 2.48 -0.43
C GLN A 63 17.28 1.53 0.52
N MET A 64 16.40 0.69 -0.03
CA MET A 64 15.55 -0.21 0.76
C MET A 64 15.65 -1.67 0.32
N VAL A 65 15.31 -2.57 1.23
CA VAL A 65 15.22 -4.01 0.96
C VAL A 65 14.00 -4.62 1.64
N HIS A 66 13.18 -5.32 0.85
CA HIS A 66 12.06 -6.08 1.38
C HIS A 66 12.58 -7.20 2.32
N HIS A 67 12.01 -7.34 3.51
CA HIS A 67 12.47 -8.31 4.51
C HIS A 67 12.40 -9.79 4.03
N ASN A 68 11.52 -10.13 3.09
CA ASN A 68 11.47 -11.45 2.43
C ASN A 68 12.65 -11.71 1.47
N LEU A 69 13.39 -10.66 1.07
CA LEU A 69 14.54 -10.77 0.17
C LEU A 69 15.88 -10.93 0.89
N LEU A 70 15.93 -10.79 2.22
CA LEU A 70 17.19 -10.89 2.96
C LEU A 70 17.87 -12.24 2.70
N ILE A 71 17.14 -13.35 2.86
CA ILE A 71 17.69 -14.70 2.64
C ILE A 71 18.04 -14.91 1.16
N TYR A 72 17.23 -14.36 0.24
CA TYR A 72 17.50 -14.40 -1.19
C TYR A 72 18.84 -13.74 -1.55
N HIS A 73 19.20 -12.68 -0.83
CA HIS A 73 20.50 -12.00 -0.96
C HIS A 73 21.61 -12.59 -0.08
N GLY A 74 21.39 -13.74 0.55
CA GLY A 74 22.40 -14.39 1.41
C GLY A 74 22.54 -13.78 2.81
N VAL A 75 21.65 -12.86 3.20
CA VAL A 75 21.60 -12.28 4.55
C VAL A 75 20.71 -13.15 5.45
N PRO A 76 21.24 -13.76 6.52
CA PRO A 76 20.44 -14.51 7.49
C PRO A 76 19.33 -13.64 8.09
N TYR A 77 18.12 -14.19 8.23
CA TYR A 77 16.96 -13.39 8.64
C TYR A 77 17.12 -12.73 10.01
N ASN A 78 17.85 -13.35 10.95
CA ASN A 78 18.11 -12.79 12.27
C ASN A 78 18.95 -11.50 12.23
N LYS A 79 19.77 -11.27 11.20
CA LYS A 79 20.50 -10.01 11.01
C LYS A 79 19.58 -8.81 10.76
N ARG A 80 18.31 -9.02 10.41
CA ARG A 80 17.29 -7.96 10.30
C ARG A 80 17.24 -7.06 11.53
N ASN A 81 17.52 -7.60 12.72
CA ASN A 81 17.47 -6.84 13.98
C ASN A 81 18.68 -5.93 14.19
N GLU A 82 19.78 -6.17 13.46
CA GLU A 82 21.00 -5.35 13.47
C GLU A 82 20.96 -4.27 12.37
N MET A 83 20.10 -4.44 11.37
CA MET A 83 19.90 -3.51 10.26
C MET A 83 18.90 -2.41 10.61
N ARG A 84 19.00 -1.26 9.92
CA ARG A 84 18.00 -0.19 10.00
C ARG A 84 16.64 -0.73 9.54
N ASN A 85 15.62 -0.63 10.38
CA ASN A 85 14.29 -1.21 10.11
C ASN A 85 13.16 -0.29 10.61
N THR A 86 13.35 1.02 10.49
CA THR A 86 12.47 2.11 10.96
C THR A 86 10.99 1.76 10.90
N SER A 87 10.27 1.90 12.00
CA SER A 87 8.83 1.74 12.06
C SER A 87 8.28 2.74 13.07
N PRO A 88 7.23 3.53 12.76
CA PRO A 88 6.48 3.60 11.49
C PRO A 88 7.30 4.12 10.29
N PRO A 89 6.81 4.00 9.04
CA PRO A 89 7.57 4.34 7.82
C PRO A 89 7.63 5.84 7.54
N LYS A 90 8.03 6.66 8.53
CA LYS A 90 8.17 8.11 8.37
C LYS A 90 9.37 8.43 7.48
N LEU A 91 9.14 9.18 6.40
CA LEU A 91 10.20 9.62 5.49
C LEU A 91 11.36 10.29 6.23
N SER A 92 11.08 11.22 7.16
CA SER A 92 12.11 11.89 7.95
C SER A 92 12.99 10.94 8.78
N ASP A 93 12.41 9.90 9.38
CA ASP A 93 13.16 8.91 10.16
C ASP A 93 13.97 7.97 9.25
N ILE A 94 13.43 7.61 8.09
CA ILE A 94 14.15 6.84 7.06
C ILE A 94 15.33 7.65 6.52
N LEU A 95 15.13 8.93 6.19
CA LEU A 95 16.20 9.82 5.71
C LEU A 95 17.29 9.99 6.77
N LYS A 96 16.92 10.08 8.05
CA LYS A 96 17.87 10.07 9.16
C LYS A 96 18.68 8.77 9.17
N ASP A 97 18.04 7.62 9.11
CA ASP A 97 18.71 6.31 9.08
C ASP A 97 19.68 6.19 7.90
N LEU A 98 19.29 6.68 6.71
CA LEU A 98 20.15 6.72 5.52
C LEU A 98 21.33 7.68 5.68
N LYS A 99 21.12 8.84 6.29
CA LYS A 99 22.19 9.81 6.61
C LYS A 99 23.20 9.26 7.62
N GLU A 100 22.76 8.38 8.52
CA GLU A 100 23.60 7.78 9.56
C GLU A 100 24.25 6.45 9.15
N THR A 101 23.94 5.93 7.96
CA THR A 101 24.43 4.64 7.47
C THR A 101 25.23 4.84 6.20
N LYS A 102 26.41 4.23 6.03
CA LYS A 102 27.22 4.31 4.80
C LYS A 102 26.39 3.99 3.55
N PRO A 103 26.42 4.80 2.48
CA PRO A 103 27.36 5.90 2.19
C PRO A 103 26.98 7.30 2.74
N TYR A 104 26.06 7.37 3.70
CA TYR A 104 25.64 8.60 4.41
C TYR A 104 24.89 9.62 3.55
N ASN A 105 24.28 9.15 2.46
CA ASN A 105 23.44 9.94 1.56
C ASN A 105 22.28 9.10 1.02
N LEU A 106 21.44 9.71 0.18
CA LEU A 106 20.26 9.08 -0.43
C LEU A 106 20.54 8.41 -1.79
N TYR A 107 21.63 8.80 -2.47
CA TYR A 107 21.78 8.63 -3.92
C TYR A 107 22.71 7.48 -4.29
N ASP A 108 23.76 7.26 -3.51
CA ASP A 108 24.73 6.22 -3.78
C ASP A 108 24.17 4.84 -3.46
N GLU A 109 24.58 3.85 -4.25
CA GLU A 109 24.17 2.46 -4.07
C GLU A 109 24.63 1.90 -2.72
N ARG A 110 23.75 1.12 -2.07
CA ARG A 110 24.02 0.42 -0.82
C ARG A 110 24.09 -1.08 -1.03
N GLU A 111 25.05 -1.68 -0.34
CA GLU A 111 25.05 -3.11 -0.05
C GLU A 111 23.77 -3.48 0.70
N ILE A 112 23.31 -4.72 0.56
CA ILE A 112 22.02 -5.17 1.12
C ILE A 112 21.95 -4.92 2.63
N GLU A 113 23.02 -5.22 3.37
CA GLU A 113 23.10 -5.03 4.82
C GLU A 113 23.07 -3.55 5.27
N GLN A 114 23.29 -2.62 4.34
CA GLN A 114 23.27 -1.17 4.59
C GLN A 114 21.94 -0.52 4.21
N ARG A 115 21.04 -1.24 3.53
CA ARG A 115 19.71 -0.76 3.15
C ARG A 115 18.75 -0.77 4.34
N VAL A 116 17.76 0.10 4.30
CA VAL A 116 16.67 0.09 5.27
C VAL A 116 15.76 -1.11 4.99
N VAL A 117 15.60 -2.01 5.95
CA VAL A 117 14.70 -3.16 5.85
C VAL A 117 13.25 -2.69 5.90
N GLY A 118 12.45 -3.12 4.93
CA GLY A 118 11.07 -2.72 4.76
C GLY A 118 10.10 -3.85 4.38
N SER A 119 8.84 -3.46 4.25
CA SER A 119 7.80 -4.18 3.52
C SER A 119 7.30 -3.29 2.38
N CYS A 120 6.44 -3.83 1.53
CA CYS A 120 5.75 -3.10 0.46
C CYS A 120 5.14 -1.77 0.93
N THR A 121 4.59 -1.72 2.14
CA THR A 121 4.04 -0.50 2.76
C THR A 121 5.09 0.60 2.92
N LYS A 122 6.27 0.26 3.46
CA LYS A 122 7.35 1.24 3.70
C LYS A 122 7.87 1.80 2.39
N GLU A 123 8.08 0.92 1.41
CA GLU A 123 8.53 1.27 0.06
C GLU A 123 7.53 2.20 -0.63
N SER A 124 6.25 1.88 -0.55
CA SER A 124 5.17 2.69 -1.14
C SER A 124 5.12 4.10 -0.56
N HIS A 125 5.31 4.24 0.75
CA HIS A 125 5.36 5.55 1.42
C HIS A 125 6.63 6.33 1.12
N PHE A 126 7.77 5.64 1.13
CA PHE A 126 9.05 6.26 0.79
C PHE A 126 9.01 6.81 -0.63
N LEU A 127 8.61 5.99 -1.60
CA LEU A 127 8.45 6.39 -2.99
C LEU A 127 7.45 7.54 -3.15
N ALA A 128 6.29 7.47 -2.49
CA ALA A 128 5.31 8.58 -2.50
C ALA A 128 5.92 9.88 -1.93
N GLY A 129 6.75 9.80 -0.90
CA GLY A 129 7.45 10.94 -0.32
C GLY A 129 8.45 11.58 -1.26
N LEU A 130 9.28 10.77 -1.93
CA LEU A 130 10.24 11.26 -2.93
C LEU A 130 9.52 11.94 -4.10
N LEU A 131 8.45 11.31 -4.62
CA LEU A 131 7.64 11.85 -5.71
C LEU A 131 6.95 13.17 -5.32
N ARG A 132 6.31 13.22 -4.15
CA ARG A 132 5.65 14.43 -3.64
C ARG A 132 6.64 15.58 -3.46
N TYR A 133 7.84 15.30 -2.97
CA TYR A 133 8.90 16.32 -2.84
C TYR A 133 9.27 16.92 -4.20
N LYS A 134 9.34 16.11 -5.25
CA LYS A 134 9.57 16.55 -6.64
C LYS A 134 8.35 17.16 -7.31
N GLY A 135 7.25 17.36 -6.60
CA GLY A 135 6.02 17.95 -7.15
C GLY A 135 5.28 17.01 -8.09
N ILE A 136 5.47 15.70 -7.94
CA ILE A 136 4.73 14.65 -8.64
C ILE A 136 3.63 14.16 -7.70
N PRO A 137 2.33 14.35 -8.04
CA PRO A 137 1.24 13.88 -7.21
C PRO A 137 1.29 12.36 -7.10
N ALA A 138 1.32 11.86 -5.87
CA ALA A 138 1.48 10.43 -5.60
C ALA A 138 0.65 9.98 -4.39
N ARG A 139 0.12 8.76 -4.43
CA ARG A 139 -0.70 8.19 -3.36
C ARG A 139 -0.38 6.70 -3.16
N PRO A 140 -0.07 6.27 -1.93
CA PRO A 140 -0.03 4.85 -1.59
C PRO A 140 -1.41 4.22 -1.75
N ARG A 141 -1.46 2.96 -2.20
CA ARG A 141 -2.69 2.15 -2.29
C ARG A 141 -2.49 0.79 -1.66
N ALA A 142 -3.53 0.31 -0.99
CA ALA A 142 -3.58 -1.03 -0.41
C ALA A 142 -4.43 -1.96 -1.29
N GLY A 143 -4.02 -3.22 -1.37
CA GLY A 143 -4.64 -4.19 -2.28
C GLY A 143 -3.84 -5.47 -2.34
N TYR A 144 -3.80 -6.08 -3.53
CA TYR A 144 -3.23 -7.41 -3.68
C TYR A 144 -2.44 -7.58 -4.97
N PHE A 145 -1.36 -8.34 -4.88
CA PHE A 145 -0.89 -9.07 -6.04
C PHE A 145 -1.84 -10.22 -6.37
N LYS A 146 -2.30 -10.27 -7.61
CA LYS A 146 -3.14 -11.34 -8.15
C LYS A 146 -2.45 -12.08 -9.28
N ASP A 147 -2.80 -13.36 -9.46
CA ASP A 147 -2.32 -14.19 -10.58
C ASP A 147 -0.78 -14.16 -10.73
N VAL A 148 -0.06 -14.10 -9.61
CA VAL A 148 1.41 -14.03 -9.57
C VAL A 148 2.06 -15.41 -9.38
N ILE A 149 1.33 -16.43 -8.94
CA ILE A 149 1.84 -17.79 -8.83
C ILE A 149 1.82 -18.44 -10.22
N ILE A 150 2.81 -18.12 -11.05
CA ILE A 150 2.93 -18.65 -12.43
C ILE A 150 3.80 -19.91 -12.52
N ASN A 151 4.70 -20.10 -11.55
CA ASN A 151 5.60 -21.26 -11.46
C ASN A 151 5.58 -21.79 -10.02
N ASN A 152 4.88 -22.91 -9.82
CA ASN A 152 4.68 -23.51 -8.49
C ASN A 152 6.00 -23.93 -7.84
N GLU A 153 6.94 -24.49 -8.60
CA GLU A 153 8.23 -24.93 -8.05
C GLU A 153 9.05 -23.72 -7.57
N HIS A 154 9.11 -22.67 -8.38
CA HIS A 154 9.80 -21.43 -8.03
C HIS A 154 9.21 -20.79 -6.77
N PHE A 155 7.89 -20.67 -6.72
CA PHE A 155 7.15 -20.17 -5.57
C PHE A 155 7.43 -21.00 -4.31
N ILE A 156 7.34 -22.33 -4.39
CA ILE A 156 7.59 -23.23 -3.26
C ILE A 156 9.04 -23.08 -2.77
N ASN A 157 10.01 -23.06 -3.68
CA ASN A 157 11.43 -22.94 -3.32
C ASN A 157 11.72 -21.62 -2.59
N PHE A 158 11.18 -20.50 -3.05
CA PHE A 158 11.37 -19.20 -2.42
C PHE A 158 10.78 -19.17 -1.00
N TRP A 159 9.53 -19.62 -0.84
CA TRP A 159 8.84 -19.54 0.44
C TRP A 159 9.29 -20.62 1.43
N GLU A 160 9.62 -21.84 0.99
CA GLU A 160 10.24 -22.87 1.85
C GLU A 160 11.55 -22.33 2.43
N THR A 161 12.39 -21.70 1.60
CA THR A 161 13.65 -21.07 2.02
C THR A 161 13.41 -19.97 3.04
N ASN A 162 12.41 -19.11 2.81
CA ASN A 162 12.02 -18.07 3.75
C ASN A 162 11.51 -18.62 5.08
N PHE A 163 10.63 -19.64 5.06
CA PHE A 163 10.09 -20.29 6.26
C PHE A 163 11.22 -20.90 7.10
N ARG A 164 12.16 -21.58 6.44
CA ARG A 164 13.35 -22.17 7.10
C ARG A 164 14.20 -21.10 7.76
N GLY A 165 14.57 -20.05 7.03
CA GLY A 165 15.45 -19.00 7.56
C GLY A 165 14.81 -18.17 8.68
N ARG A 166 13.47 -18.10 8.73
CA ARG A 166 12.71 -17.46 9.82
C ARG A 166 12.49 -18.34 11.05
N GLY A 167 12.76 -19.64 10.95
CA GLY A 167 12.45 -20.59 12.01
C GLY A 167 10.95 -20.78 12.20
N ILE A 168 10.14 -20.71 11.14
CA ILE A 168 8.73 -21.10 11.21
C ILE A 168 8.66 -22.59 11.57
N MET A 169 7.91 -22.95 12.62
CA MET A 169 7.87 -24.31 13.17
C MET A 169 9.26 -24.84 13.55
N ARG A 170 10.07 -24.01 14.23
CA ARG A 170 11.48 -24.31 14.56
C ARG A 170 11.67 -25.63 15.29
N GLU A 171 10.85 -25.94 16.30
CA GLU A 171 10.95 -27.19 17.06
C GLU A 171 10.79 -28.40 16.13
N LEU A 172 9.75 -28.40 15.29
CA LEU A 172 9.54 -29.43 14.28
C LEU A 172 10.69 -29.51 13.26
N LEU A 173 11.25 -28.38 12.86
CA LEU A 173 12.39 -28.34 11.94
C LEU A 173 13.63 -28.99 12.54
N GLU A 174 13.89 -28.79 13.83
CA GLU A 174 15.04 -29.35 14.55
C GLU A 174 14.85 -30.85 14.84
N GLU A 175 13.64 -31.27 15.20
CA GLU A 175 13.32 -32.66 15.54
C GLU A 175 13.11 -33.57 14.32
N ASN A 176 12.39 -33.09 13.30
CA ASN A 176 12.02 -33.86 12.12
C ASN A 176 11.98 -32.98 10.85
N PRO A 177 13.15 -32.69 10.24
CA PRO A 177 13.25 -31.83 9.06
C PRO A 177 12.42 -32.29 7.86
N LYS A 178 12.16 -33.61 7.76
CA LYS A 178 11.35 -34.19 6.69
C LYS A 178 9.87 -33.83 6.89
N GLN A 179 9.34 -34.08 8.09
CA GLN A 179 7.96 -33.73 8.43
C GLN A 179 7.75 -32.21 8.35
N TRP A 180 8.70 -31.41 8.83
CA TRP A 180 8.66 -29.96 8.66
C TRP A 180 8.47 -29.55 7.20
N LYS A 181 9.23 -30.17 6.28
CA LYS A 181 9.13 -29.87 4.85
C LYS A 181 7.77 -30.30 4.28
N GLU A 182 7.22 -31.43 4.73
CA GLU A 182 5.89 -31.89 4.34
C GLU A 182 4.80 -30.91 4.80
N GLU A 183 4.87 -30.39 6.04
CA GLU A 183 3.92 -29.40 6.58
C GLU A 183 4.01 -28.06 5.85
N VAL A 184 5.22 -27.53 5.63
CA VAL A 184 5.42 -26.28 4.88
C VAL A 184 4.92 -26.42 3.45
N ASN A 185 5.25 -27.51 2.76
CA ASN A 185 4.75 -27.74 1.41
C ASN A 185 3.23 -27.90 1.38
N ALA A 186 2.61 -28.50 2.39
CA ALA A 186 1.16 -28.55 2.50
C ALA A 186 0.55 -27.14 2.61
N ILE A 187 1.13 -26.24 3.41
CA ILE A 187 0.70 -24.83 3.51
C ILE A 187 0.79 -24.14 2.13
N LEU A 188 1.96 -24.21 1.49
CA LEU A 188 2.19 -23.54 0.20
C LEU A 188 1.30 -24.12 -0.90
N MET A 189 1.07 -25.43 -0.92
CA MET A 189 0.15 -26.06 -1.87
C MET A 189 -1.31 -25.66 -1.63
N ARG A 190 -1.73 -25.36 -0.39
CA ARG A 190 -3.06 -24.78 -0.14
C ARG A 190 -3.18 -23.38 -0.74
N GLN A 191 -2.14 -22.54 -0.59
CA GLN A 191 -2.11 -21.21 -1.18
C GLN A 191 -2.18 -21.27 -2.73
N ILE A 192 -1.41 -22.16 -3.34
CA ILE A 192 -1.46 -22.40 -4.80
C ILE A 192 -2.88 -22.82 -5.23
N LYS A 193 -3.48 -23.81 -4.56
CA LYS A 193 -4.83 -24.31 -4.89
C LYS A 193 -5.91 -23.25 -4.70
N ALA A 194 -5.74 -22.34 -3.74
CA ALA A 194 -6.66 -21.25 -3.49
C ALA A 194 -6.52 -20.08 -4.50
N ASN A 195 -5.52 -20.11 -5.38
CA ASN A 195 -5.10 -18.95 -6.18
C ASN A 195 -4.82 -17.72 -5.30
N LYS A 196 -3.96 -17.90 -4.29
CA LYS A 196 -3.67 -16.88 -3.26
C LYS A 196 -3.38 -15.51 -3.90
N CYS A 197 -4.15 -14.53 -3.47
CA CYS A 197 -3.87 -13.10 -3.64
C CYS A 197 -3.05 -12.64 -2.43
N PHE A 198 -1.89 -12.03 -2.67
CA PHE A 198 -0.95 -11.62 -1.63
C PHE A 198 -1.20 -10.17 -1.26
N GLU A 199 -1.41 -9.88 0.03
CA GLU A 199 -1.48 -8.49 0.52
C GLU A 199 -0.26 -7.72 0.02
N HIS A 200 -0.50 -6.57 -0.62
CA HIS A 200 0.57 -5.75 -1.13
C HIS A 200 0.18 -4.28 -1.18
N TRP A 201 1.19 -3.43 -1.19
CA TRP A 201 1.05 -1.99 -1.26
C TRP A 201 1.84 -1.46 -2.45
N ILE A 202 1.23 -0.54 -3.19
CA ILE A 202 1.84 0.14 -4.32
C ILE A 202 1.87 1.65 -4.08
N CYS A 203 2.63 2.36 -4.91
CA CYS A 203 2.48 3.79 -5.08
C CYS A 203 1.81 4.07 -6.43
N GLU A 204 0.76 4.88 -6.47
CA GLU A 204 0.30 5.48 -7.72
C GLU A 204 0.85 6.89 -7.87
N TYR A 205 1.18 7.29 -9.09
CA TYR A 205 1.46 8.68 -9.44
C TYR A 205 0.57 9.17 -10.57
N TRP A 206 0.34 10.48 -10.62
CA TRP A 206 -0.39 11.09 -11.73
C TRP A 206 0.54 11.33 -12.92
N ASP A 207 0.34 10.59 -13.99
CA ASP A 207 1.00 10.79 -15.28
C ASP A 207 0.30 11.94 -16.02
N LYS A 208 0.98 13.08 -16.13
CA LYS A 208 0.41 14.30 -16.71
C LYS A 208 0.17 14.18 -18.22
N ASP A 209 1.00 13.40 -18.91
CA ASP A 209 0.91 13.22 -20.35
C ASP A 209 -0.25 12.27 -20.70
N LEU A 210 -0.41 11.20 -19.93
CA LEU A 210 -1.50 10.24 -20.10
C LEU A 210 -2.80 10.63 -19.36
N LYS A 211 -2.76 11.69 -18.55
CA LYS A 211 -3.86 12.17 -17.70
C LYS A 211 -4.54 11.05 -16.91
N LYS A 212 -3.73 10.19 -16.27
CA LYS A 212 -4.21 9.07 -15.47
C LYS A 212 -3.26 8.74 -14.32
N TRP A 213 -3.81 8.09 -13.30
CA TRP A 213 -3.01 7.41 -12.29
C TRP A 213 -2.31 6.20 -12.92
N ARG A 214 -1.04 6.00 -12.55
CA ARG A 214 -0.24 4.85 -12.96
C ARG A 214 0.36 4.18 -11.74
N ILE A 215 0.33 2.86 -11.75
CA ILE A 215 0.87 2.02 -10.68
C ILE A 215 2.40 1.98 -10.79
N LEU A 216 3.06 2.19 -9.65
CA LEU A 216 4.48 1.99 -9.44
C LEU A 216 4.70 0.97 -8.32
N ASP A 217 5.64 0.07 -8.56
CA ASP A 217 6.25 -0.75 -7.54
C ASP A 217 7.77 -0.81 -7.73
N ALA A 218 8.50 -0.22 -6.79
CA ALA A 218 9.96 -0.25 -6.79
C ALA A 218 10.54 -1.60 -6.34
N ASN A 219 9.71 -2.53 -5.84
CA ASN A 219 10.11 -3.87 -5.39
C ASN A 219 10.22 -4.88 -6.53
N THR A 220 10.78 -4.49 -7.69
CA THR A 220 10.88 -5.39 -8.86
C THR A 220 11.64 -6.68 -8.54
N THR A 221 12.63 -6.61 -7.65
CA THR A 221 13.39 -7.78 -7.18
C THR A 221 12.51 -8.76 -6.41
N PHE A 222 11.51 -8.28 -5.66
CA PHE A 222 10.59 -9.15 -4.91
C PHE A 222 9.69 -9.95 -5.86
N LEU A 223 9.13 -9.30 -6.88
CA LEU A 223 8.34 -9.98 -7.92
C LEU A 223 9.16 -11.06 -8.65
N LYS A 224 10.40 -10.74 -9.02
CA LYS A 224 11.29 -11.72 -9.64
C LYS A 224 11.61 -12.87 -8.69
N ALA A 225 12.06 -12.57 -7.47
CA ALA A 225 12.53 -13.60 -6.54
C ALA A 225 11.39 -14.50 -6.05
N ALA A 226 10.22 -13.95 -5.71
CA ALA A 226 9.12 -14.72 -5.13
C ALA A 226 8.22 -15.39 -6.19
N PHE A 227 8.11 -14.81 -7.38
CA PHE A 227 7.09 -15.18 -8.36
C PHE A 227 7.62 -15.43 -9.78
N ASP A 228 8.93 -15.27 -10.03
CA ASP A 228 9.56 -15.36 -11.36
C ASP A 228 8.97 -14.36 -12.38
N ILE A 229 8.50 -13.21 -11.89
CA ILE A 229 7.91 -12.15 -12.72
C ILE A 229 8.92 -11.02 -12.90
N GLU A 230 9.36 -10.81 -14.14
CA GLU A 230 10.19 -9.66 -14.52
C GLU A 230 9.32 -8.55 -15.10
N VAL A 231 9.30 -7.42 -14.39
CA VAL A 231 8.63 -6.18 -14.80
C VAL A 231 9.52 -5.00 -14.47
N GLY A 232 9.33 -3.89 -15.18
CA GLY A 232 9.88 -2.60 -14.76
C GLY A 232 9.11 -2.03 -13.56
N PHE A 233 9.37 -0.76 -13.24
CA PHE A 233 8.70 -0.09 -12.12
C PHE A 233 7.19 0.08 -12.30
N HIS A 234 6.70 0.10 -13.54
CA HIS A 234 5.26 0.13 -13.81
C HIS A 234 4.69 -1.29 -13.74
N LEU A 235 4.06 -1.62 -12.62
CA LEU A 235 3.39 -2.91 -12.42
C LEU A 235 2.21 -3.05 -13.41
N PRO A 236 2.14 -4.15 -14.19
CA PRO A 236 1.01 -4.39 -15.07
C PRO A 236 -0.29 -4.66 -14.30
N ASP A 237 -1.39 -4.07 -14.75
CA ASP A 237 -2.74 -4.22 -14.13
C ASP A 237 -3.18 -5.69 -13.97
N LYS A 238 -2.71 -6.59 -14.84
CA LYS A 238 -3.00 -8.03 -14.73
C LYS A 238 -2.49 -8.66 -13.43
N HIS A 239 -1.48 -8.07 -12.78
CA HIS A 239 -0.90 -8.56 -11.54
C HIS A 239 -1.34 -7.77 -10.30
N TRP A 240 -2.21 -6.77 -10.47
CA TRP A 240 -2.68 -5.92 -9.39
C TRP A 240 -4.19 -6.02 -9.21
N GLU A 241 -4.63 -6.02 -7.97
CA GLU A 241 -6.02 -5.93 -7.57
C GLU A 241 -6.20 -4.87 -6.49
N TYR A 242 -7.10 -3.92 -6.71
CA TYR A 242 -7.46 -2.96 -5.68
C TYR A 242 -8.35 -3.59 -4.61
N ALA A 243 -8.26 -3.11 -3.38
CA ALA A 243 -9.07 -3.62 -2.27
C ALA A 243 -10.59 -3.51 -2.51
N TYR A 244 -11.06 -2.51 -3.27
CA TYR A 244 -12.47 -2.41 -3.65
C TYR A 244 -12.90 -3.53 -4.60
N GLU A 245 -12.02 -4.02 -5.47
CA GLU A 245 -12.33 -5.09 -6.42
C GLU A 245 -12.51 -6.41 -5.67
N SER A 246 -11.63 -6.72 -4.72
CA SER A 246 -11.76 -7.92 -3.88
C SER A 246 -13.04 -7.89 -3.04
N TRP A 247 -13.41 -6.71 -2.49
CA TRP A 247 -14.69 -6.52 -1.80
C TRP A 247 -15.87 -6.76 -2.74
N GLN A 248 -15.90 -6.10 -3.90
CA GLN A 248 -16.98 -6.25 -4.88
C GLN A 248 -17.12 -7.69 -5.37
N LYS A 249 -16.01 -8.40 -5.61
CA LYS A 249 -16.05 -9.83 -5.98
C LYS A 249 -16.65 -10.68 -4.87
N MET A 250 -16.21 -10.48 -3.62
CA MET A 250 -16.73 -11.19 -2.45
C MET A 250 -18.24 -10.99 -2.28
N ARG A 251 -18.73 -9.77 -2.53
CA ARG A 251 -20.14 -9.41 -2.31
C ARG A 251 -21.07 -9.85 -3.44
N ASN A 252 -20.57 -9.90 -4.68
CA ASN A 252 -21.41 -10.11 -5.87
C ASN A 252 -21.31 -11.52 -6.49
N SER A 253 -20.34 -12.34 -6.08
CA SER A 253 -20.07 -13.63 -6.72
C SER A 253 -20.56 -14.80 -5.86
N VAL A 254 -21.44 -15.64 -6.42
CA VAL A 254 -22.06 -16.77 -5.71
C VAL A 254 -21.05 -17.84 -5.27
N ASN A 255 -19.99 -18.07 -6.06
CA ASN A 255 -18.98 -19.11 -5.82
C ASN A 255 -17.60 -18.53 -5.50
N PHE A 256 -17.55 -17.37 -4.84
CA PHE A 256 -16.28 -16.74 -4.48
C PHE A 256 -15.65 -17.43 -3.26
N ASN A 257 -14.37 -17.76 -3.39
CA ASN A 257 -13.57 -18.22 -2.27
C ASN A 257 -12.82 -17.01 -1.66
N PRO A 258 -13.24 -16.47 -0.51
CA PRO A 258 -12.51 -15.37 0.13
C PRO A 258 -11.19 -15.82 0.76
N ASP A 259 -10.98 -17.12 0.98
CA ASP A 259 -9.73 -17.63 1.55
C ASP A 259 -8.52 -17.48 0.60
N GLN A 260 -8.74 -17.11 -0.66
CA GLN A 260 -7.65 -16.66 -1.53
C GLN A 260 -6.99 -15.37 -1.00
N TYR A 261 -7.63 -14.60 -0.11
CA TYR A 261 -7.09 -13.39 0.52
C TYR A 261 -6.65 -13.59 1.96
N ARG A 262 -6.83 -14.80 2.52
CA ARG A 262 -6.56 -15.12 3.93
C ARG A 262 -5.10 -14.87 4.31
N GLU A 263 -4.86 -14.20 5.44
CA GLU A 263 -3.54 -14.11 6.07
C GLU A 263 -3.70 -14.62 7.51
N ASP A 264 -3.12 -15.77 7.84
CA ASP A 264 -3.31 -16.36 9.17
C ASP A 264 -2.82 -15.40 10.27
N GLU A 265 -3.59 -15.15 11.33
CA GLU A 265 -4.82 -15.87 11.75
C GLU A 265 -6.15 -15.25 11.29
N GLN A 266 -6.13 -14.26 10.39
CA GLN A 266 -7.32 -13.55 9.91
C GLN A 266 -7.99 -14.27 8.73
N ASP A 267 -9.31 -14.50 8.82
CA ASP A 267 -10.08 -15.05 7.70
C ASP A 267 -10.14 -14.12 6.48
N GLY A 268 -10.41 -14.70 5.30
CA GLY A 268 -10.46 -13.97 4.04
C GLY A 268 -11.39 -12.74 4.07
N PRO A 269 -12.67 -12.88 4.46
CA PRO A 269 -13.59 -11.74 4.50
C PRO A 269 -13.16 -10.60 5.43
N SER A 270 -12.63 -10.93 6.61
CA SER A 270 -12.12 -9.96 7.58
C SER A 270 -10.90 -9.22 7.02
N HIS A 271 -10.02 -9.94 6.33
CA HIS A 271 -8.87 -9.35 5.66
C HIS A 271 -9.27 -8.40 4.53
N ILE A 272 -10.23 -8.80 3.68
CA ILE A 272 -10.73 -7.97 2.57
C ILE A 272 -11.34 -6.67 3.12
N ARG A 273 -12.09 -6.73 4.23
CA ARG A 273 -12.58 -5.53 4.93
C ARG A 273 -11.41 -4.65 5.37
N GLY A 274 -10.41 -5.23 6.03
CA GLY A 274 -9.26 -4.49 6.54
C GLY A 274 -8.53 -3.73 5.45
N GLU A 275 -8.25 -4.38 4.32
CA GLU A 275 -7.58 -3.75 3.17
C GLU A 275 -8.43 -2.66 2.53
N LEU A 276 -9.75 -2.85 2.42
CA LEU A 276 -10.65 -1.80 1.88
C LEU A 276 -10.59 -0.53 2.74
N LEU A 277 -10.59 -0.69 4.06
CA LEU A 277 -10.49 0.43 4.98
C LEU A 277 -9.10 1.08 4.93
N LEU A 278 -8.02 0.29 4.91
CA LEU A 278 -6.67 0.82 4.76
C LEU A 278 -6.51 1.67 3.49
N ASP A 279 -6.99 1.17 2.34
CA ASP A 279 -6.96 1.92 1.08
C ASP A 279 -7.76 3.22 1.17
N PHE A 280 -8.94 3.19 1.80
CA PHE A 280 -9.75 4.39 2.00
C PHE A 280 -9.05 5.46 2.86
N TYR A 281 -8.46 5.08 4.00
CA TYR A 281 -7.78 6.02 4.87
C TYR A 281 -6.49 6.59 4.24
N ASN A 282 -5.77 5.77 3.46
CA ASN A 282 -4.67 6.27 2.62
C ASN A 282 -5.12 7.37 1.66
N LEU A 283 -6.27 7.16 1.00
CA LEU A 283 -6.83 8.14 0.07
C LEU A 283 -7.30 9.42 0.77
N LEU A 284 -7.63 9.37 2.06
CA LEU A 284 -7.86 10.55 2.92
C LEU A 284 -6.56 11.25 3.37
N ASN A 285 -5.41 10.83 2.86
CA ASN A 285 -4.07 11.29 3.25
C ASN A 285 -3.74 11.03 4.73
N HIS A 286 -4.41 10.03 5.32
CA HIS A 286 -4.16 9.55 6.67
C HIS A 286 -3.90 8.05 6.63
N ASP A 287 -2.64 7.69 6.45
CA ASP A 287 -2.28 6.28 6.52
C ASP A 287 -2.25 5.80 7.97
N LEU A 288 -2.92 4.67 8.17
CA LEU A 288 -3.06 3.91 9.39
C LEU A 288 -1.91 2.89 9.58
N THR A 289 -0.94 2.80 8.68
CA THR A 289 0.19 1.87 8.86
C THR A 289 1.06 2.23 10.05
N GLY A 290 1.79 1.26 10.59
CA GLY A 290 2.70 1.49 11.72
C GLY A 290 2.01 1.60 13.08
N PHE A 291 0.84 0.99 13.24
CA PHE A 291 0.16 0.84 14.53
C PHE A 291 1.02 0.18 15.61
N TYR A 292 0.86 0.66 16.84
CA TYR A 292 1.57 0.20 18.03
C TYR A 292 0.81 -0.94 18.71
N GLY A 293 0.74 -2.10 18.04
CA GLY A 293 0.22 -3.34 18.62
C GLY A 293 -1.30 -3.40 18.83
N ALA A 294 -1.77 -4.52 19.40
CA ALA A 294 -3.18 -4.86 19.56
C ALA A 294 -3.99 -3.93 20.48
N SER A 295 -3.34 -2.97 21.17
CA SER A 295 -4.00 -1.98 22.03
C SER A 295 -4.35 -0.67 21.32
N ASP A 296 -4.01 -0.53 20.04
CA ASP A 296 -4.39 0.63 19.24
C ASP A 296 -5.84 0.48 18.74
N ASP A 297 -6.71 1.44 19.07
CA ASP A 297 -8.13 1.41 18.71
C ASP A 297 -8.33 1.34 17.18
N ALA A 298 -7.46 2.00 16.41
CA ALA A 298 -7.55 1.98 14.97
C ALA A 298 -7.03 0.64 14.40
N TYR A 299 -6.00 0.04 14.97
CA TYR A 299 -5.60 -1.34 14.60
C TYR A 299 -6.73 -2.33 14.90
N THR A 300 -7.31 -2.24 16.09
CA THR A 300 -8.42 -3.10 16.54
C THR A 300 -9.63 -2.95 15.62
N PHE A 301 -9.95 -1.72 15.22
CA PHE A 301 -11.06 -1.44 14.30
C PHE A 301 -10.83 -2.00 12.89
N ILE A 302 -9.61 -1.90 12.37
CA ILE A 302 -9.28 -2.28 10.98
C ILE A 302 -8.99 -3.78 10.86
N LYS A 303 -8.03 -4.30 11.63
CA LYS A 303 -7.54 -5.69 11.55
C LYS A 303 -8.14 -6.59 12.64
N GLY A 304 -8.52 -6.06 13.80
CA GLY A 304 -9.04 -6.85 14.92
C GLY A 304 -10.50 -7.29 14.77
N LYS A 305 -11.32 -6.57 14.00
CA LYS A 305 -12.74 -6.89 13.81
C LYS A 305 -12.93 -8.01 12.79
N VAL A 306 -13.62 -9.08 13.21
CA VAL A 306 -13.99 -10.18 12.32
C VAL A 306 -15.24 -9.88 11.51
N PHE A 307 -15.34 -10.45 10.31
CA PHE A 307 -16.41 -10.18 9.36
C PHE A 307 -17.79 -10.57 9.88
N ALA A 308 -17.86 -11.65 10.68
CA ALA A 308 -19.10 -12.11 11.30
C ALA A 308 -19.73 -11.07 12.24
N ASP A 309 -18.94 -10.12 12.77
CA ASP A 309 -19.38 -9.10 13.72
C ASP A 309 -19.72 -7.75 13.04
N ILE A 310 -19.70 -7.69 11.71
CA ILE A 310 -20.08 -6.49 10.96
C ILE A 310 -21.59 -6.30 11.01
N SER A 311 -22.04 -5.09 11.35
CA SER A 311 -23.46 -4.75 11.38
C SER A 311 -24.02 -4.58 9.95
N ALA A 312 -25.34 -4.71 9.77
CA ALA A 312 -25.96 -4.46 8.47
C ALA A 312 -25.72 -3.02 7.95
N GLU A 313 -25.63 -2.04 8.86
CA GLU A 313 -25.33 -0.64 8.51
C GLU A 313 -23.88 -0.50 8.01
N GLU A 314 -22.92 -1.11 8.71
CA GLU A 314 -21.52 -1.08 8.29
C GLU A 314 -21.30 -1.84 6.98
N LEU A 315 -21.93 -3.00 6.82
CA LEU A 315 -21.87 -3.76 5.57
C LEU A 315 -22.37 -2.93 4.38
N SER A 316 -23.48 -2.20 4.56
CA SER A 316 -24.01 -1.28 3.53
C SER A 316 -23.07 -0.11 3.25
N GLU A 317 -22.45 0.47 4.28
CA GLU A 317 -21.45 1.54 4.09
C GLU A 317 -20.20 1.03 3.38
N LEU A 318 -19.74 -0.19 3.66
CA LEU A 318 -18.60 -0.81 2.96
C LEU A 318 -18.94 -1.12 1.49
N ASP A 319 -20.17 -1.57 1.20
CA ASP A 319 -20.67 -1.74 -0.17
C ASP A 319 -20.70 -0.38 -0.92
N GLU A 320 -21.18 0.70 -0.29
CA GLU A 320 -21.13 2.07 -0.85
C GLU A 320 -19.68 2.55 -1.05
N LEU A 321 -18.79 2.30 -0.08
CA LEU A 321 -17.38 2.68 -0.15
C LEU A 321 -16.69 2.01 -1.33
N ALA A 322 -16.89 0.70 -1.52
CA ALA A 322 -16.26 -0.01 -2.62
C ALA A 322 -16.70 0.52 -3.99
N ILE A 323 -17.97 0.92 -4.14
CA ILE A 323 -18.48 1.59 -5.35
C ILE A 323 -17.82 2.96 -5.53
N LEU A 324 -17.70 3.73 -4.45
CA LEU A 324 -17.06 5.05 -4.49
C LEU A 324 -15.60 4.93 -4.95
N LEU A 325 -14.82 4.03 -4.35
CA LEU A 325 -13.41 3.83 -4.70
C LEU A 325 -13.22 3.35 -6.14
N SER A 326 -14.15 2.55 -6.68
CA SER A 326 -14.07 2.09 -8.08
C SER A 326 -14.29 3.21 -9.10
N GLN A 327 -14.76 4.38 -8.67
CA GLN A 327 -14.96 5.56 -9.52
C GLN A 327 -13.77 6.51 -9.50
N ASN A 328 -12.68 6.17 -8.80
CA ASN A 328 -11.51 7.04 -8.58
C ASN A 328 -11.94 8.42 -8.04
N PRO A 329 -12.48 8.47 -6.82
CA PRO A 329 -13.20 9.63 -6.30
C PRO A 329 -12.27 10.81 -6.07
N THR A 330 -12.85 12.00 -6.12
CA THR A 330 -12.21 13.26 -5.71
C THR A 330 -12.02 13.30 -4.19
N LYS A 331 -11.16 14.23 -3.73
CA LYS A 331 -10.99 14.49 -2.29
C LYS A 331 -12.33 14.84 -1.64
N GLU A 332 -13.13 15.67 -2.28
CA GLU A 332 -14.41 16.16 -1.77
C GLU A 332 -15.41 15.01 -1.58
N GLU A 333 -15.46 14.06 -2.52
CA GLU A 333 -16.31 12.88 -2.43
C GLU A 333 -15.85 11.93 -1.30
N LEU A 334 -14.54 11.71 -1.13
CA LEU A 334 -13.99 10.93 -0.02
C LEU A 334 -14.32 11.56 1.35
N VAL A 335 -14.13 12.88 1.46
CA VAL A 335 -14.43 13.65 2.67
C VAL A 335 -15.93 13.64 2.97
N ALA A 336 -16.78 13.82 1.96
CA ALA A 336 -18.23 13.77 2.10
C ALA A 336 -18.70 12.38 2.55
N PHE A 337 -18.15 11.31 1.97
CA PHE A 337 -18.42 9.95 2.39
C PHE A 337 -18.01 9.72 3.84
N TYR A 338 -16.79 10.15 4.22
CA TYR A 338 -16.31 10.06 5.60
C TYR A 338 -17.25 10.78 6.58
N HIS A 339 -17.73 11.99 6.25
CA HIS A 339 -18.64 12.74 7.14
C HIS A 339 -20.06 12.16 7.21
N LYS A 340 -20.55 11.53 6.13
CA LYS A 340 -21.84 10.86 6.09
C LYS A 340 -21.84 9.56 6.90
N SER A 341 -20.73 8.81 6.85
CA SER A 341 -20.61 7.52 7.52
C SER A 341 -20.79 7.61 9.03
N LYS A 342 -21.48 6.60 9.59
CA LYS A 342 -21.61 6.40 11.03
C LYS A 342 -20.74 5.27 11.58
N THR A 343 -20.29 4.36 10.73
CA THR A 343 -19.65 3.11 11.18
C THR A 343 -18.15 3.07 10.92
N ILE A 344 -17.62 3.91 10.03
CA ILE A 344 -16.19 3.95 9.68
C ILE A 344 -15.52 5.26 10.10
N LYS A 345 -15.90 5.78 11.27
CA LYS A 345 -15.31 6.97 11.88
C LYS A 345 -14.13 6.60 12.78
N LEU A 346 -13.02 7.31 12.65
CA LEU A 346 -11.85 7.16 13.50
C LEU A 346 -11.36 8.52 13.98
N GLU A 347 -11.33 8.72 15.30
CA GLU A 347 -10.96 10.00 15.91
C GLU A 347 -9.52 10.41 15.56
N VAL A 348 -8.61 9.44 15.45
CA VAL A 348 -7.20 9.67 15.07
C VAL A 348 -7.06 10.33 13.70
N VAL A 349 -7.97 10.05 12.77
CA VAL A 349 -8.00 10.61 11.41
C VAL A 349 -8.45 12.07 11.45
N GLU A 350 -9.38 12.42 12.35
CA GLU A 350 -9.88 13.80 12.51
C GLU A 350 -8.90 14.70 13.27
N LYS A 351 -7.98 14.10 14.04
CA LYS A 351 -6.93 14.79 14.81
C LYS A 351 -5.59 14.91 14.06
N ASP A 352 -5.43 14.26 12.91
CA ASP A 352 -4.19 14.32 12.16
C ASP A 352 -4.16 15.55 11.24
N PRO A 353 -3.23 16.52 11.44
CA PRO A 353 -3.15 17.73 10.62
C PRO A 353 -2.85 17.49 9.14
N TYR A 354 -2.41 16.28 8.75
CA TYR A 354 -2.22 15.91 7.35
C TYR A 354 -3.49 15.39 6.68
N SER A 355 -4.45 14.93 7.47
CA SER A 355 -5.67 14.28 6.99
C SER A 355 -6.57 15.26 6.25
N PHE A 356 -7.22 14.78 5.19
CA PHE A 356 -8.22 15.57 4.46
C PHE A 356 -9.49 15.86 5.26
N VAL A 357 -9.69 15.18 6.40
CA VAL A 357 -10.83 15.36 7.32
C VAL A 357 -10.40 15.96 8.66
N PHE A 358 -9.20 16.53 8.73
CA PHE A 358 -8.72 17.25 9.91
C PHE A 358 -9.67 18.38 10.32
N LYS A 359 -9.91 18.53 11.63
CA LYS A 359 -10.81 19.53 12.21
C LYS A 359 -10.08 20.65 12.93
#